data_AF-A0A1X3BGX0-F1
#
_entry.id   AF-A0A1X3BGX0-F1
#
_cell.length_a   1.000
_cell.length_b   1.000
_cell.length_c   1.000
_cell.angle_alpha   90.00
_cell.angle_beta   90.00
_cell.angle_gamma   90.00
#
_symmetry.space_group_name_H-M   'P 1'
#
loop_
_entity.id
_entity.type
_entity.pdbx_description
1 polymer ?
#
loop_
_entity_poly.entity_id
_entity_poly.type
_entity_poly.pdbx_seq_one_letter_code
_entity_poly.pdbx_strand_id
1 'polypeptide(L)' 'MFTFDDIKMMYDWGCFTDEQVMEFVPLCITEKEAKEIVGK' A
#
# COMPACT_ATOMS: atom_id res chain seq x y z
N MET A 1 -10.60 -7.10 5.75
CA MET A 1 -9.27 -6.52 6.03
C MET A 1 -8.48 -6.71 4.76
N PHE A 2 -8.10 -5.62 4.09
CA PHE A 2 -7.36 -5.70 2.84
C PHE A 2 -5.98 -6.32 3.10
N THR A 3 -5.53 -7.19 2.21
CA THR A 3 -4.21 -7.79 2.27
C THR A 3 -3.19 -6.92 1.55
N PHE A 4 -1.89 -7.21 1.75
CA PHE A 4 -0.82 -6.57 1.00
C PHE A 4 -1.06 -6.61 -0.53
N ASP A 5 -1.45 -7.78 -1.04
CA ASP A 5 -1.68 -7.98 -2.48
C ASP A 5 -2.84 -7.12 -2.99
N ASP A 6 -3.91 -6.94 -2.19
CA ASP A 6 -5.03 -6.08 -2.56
C ASP A 6 -4.58 -4.62 -2.68
N ILE A 7 -3.78 -4.13 -1.72
CA ILE A 7 -3.29 -2.75 -1.73
C ILE A 7 -2.30 -2.54 -2.87
N LYS A 8 -1.41 -3.50 -3.12
CA LYS A 8 -0.46 -3.46 -4.23
C LYS A 8 -1.18 -3.42 -5.57
N MET A 9 -2.15 -4.30 -5.80
CA MET A 9 -2.94 -4.34 -7.04
C MET A 9 -3.69 -3.02 -7.27
N MET A 10 -4.29 -2.45 -6.22
CA MET A 10 -5.00 -1.17 -6.30
C MET A 10 -4.04 0.00 -6.55
N TYR A 11 -2.84 -0.01 -5.96
CA TYR A 11 -1.80 0.97 -6.25
C TYR A 11 -1.29 0.85 -7.69
N ASP A 12 -1.03 -0.37 -8.17
CA ASP A 12 -0.62 -0.65 -9.55
C ASP A 12 -1.70 -0.22 -10.58
N TRP A 13 -2.98 -0.26 -10.19
CA TRP A 13 -4.09 0.28 -10.97
C TRP A 13 -4.24 1.81 -10.88
N GLY A 14 -3.39 2.49 -10.12
CA GLY A 14 -3.43 3.93 -9.92
C GLY A 14 -4.63 4.39 -9.06
N CYS A 15 -5.24 3.48 -8.30
CA CYS A 15 -6.35 3.80 -7.39
C CYS A 15 -5.86 4.46 -6.10
N PHE A 16 -4.58 4.31 -5.77
CA PHE A 16 -3.95 4.92 -4.59
C PHE A 16 -2.69 5.70 -4.96
N THR A 17 -2.48 6.83 -4.28
CA THR A 17 -1.20 7.56 -4.29
C THR A 17 -0.27 7.03 -3.19
N ASP A 18 1.02 7.39 -3.24
CA ASP A 18 2.01 7.03 -2.21
C ASP A 18 1.53 7.40 -0.80
N GLU A 19 0.93 8.59 -0.65
CA GLU A 19 0.42 9.09 0.62
C GLU A 19 -0.74 8.23 1.13
N GLN A 20 -1.65 7.82 0.24
CA GLN A 20 -2.76 6.95 0.58
C GLN A 20 -2.30 5.54 0.97
N VAL A 21 -1.24 5.01 0.32
CA VAL A 21 -0.63 3.73 0.72
C VAL A 21 -0.11 3.80 2.17
N MET A 22 0.46 4.95 2.58
CA MET A 22 0.97 5.13 3.94
C MET A 22 -0.13 5.21 5.00
N GLU A 23 -1.36 5.61 4.65
CA GLU A 23 -2.52 5.59 5.58
C GLU A 23 -2.92 4.16 5.98
N PHE A 24 -2.57 3.17 5.17
CA PHE A 24 -2.80 1.76 5.50
C PHE A 24 -1.77 1.19 6.48
N VAL A 25 -0.75 1.95 6.85
CA VAL A 25 0.23 1.56 7.86
C VAL A 25 -0.18 2.09 9.24
N PRO A 26 -0.20 1.27 10.32
CA PRO A 26 0.06 -0.18 10.38
C PRO A 26 -1.23 -1.03 10.28
N LEU A 27 -2.33 -0.45 9.79
CA LEU A 27 -3.67 -1.03 9.87
C LEU A 27 -3.86 -2.28 8.99
N CYS A 28 -3.36 -2.24 7.76
CA CYS A 28 -3.50 -3.30 6.75
C CYS A 28 -2.14 -3.82 6.27
N ILE A 29 -1.13 -2.95 6.24
CA ILE A 29 0.24 -3.28 5.82
C ILE A 29 1.26 -2.65 6.76
N THR A 30 2.48 -3.16 6.74
CA THR A 30 3.62 -2.63 7.48
C THR A 30 4.32 -1.50 6.71
N GLU A 31 5.13 -0.69 7.40
CA GLU A 31 5.98 0.32 6.73
C GLU A 31 6.89 -0.29 5.66
N LYS A 32 7.36 -1.52 5.89
CA LYS A 32 8.21 -2.23 4.93
C LYS A 32 7.44 -2.58 3.67
N GLU A 33 6.25 -3.12 3.82
CA GLU A 33 5.35 -3.44 2.71
C GLU A 33 4.91 -2.19 1.94
N ALA A 34 4.59 -1.10 2.64
CA ALA A 34 4.27 0.17 1.99
C ALA A 34 5.43 0.68 1.12
N LYS A 35 6.67 0.60 1.60
CA LYS A 35 7.89 0.92 0.84
C LYS A 35 8.08 0.03 -0.39
N GLU A 36 7.79 -1.26 -0.26
CA GLU A 36 7.81 -2.21 -1.37
C GLU A 36 6.73 -1.90 -2.44
N ILE A 37 5.61 -1.28 -2.05
CA ILE A 37 4.55 -0.85 -2.98
C ILE A 37 4.94 0.44 -3.70
N VAL A 38 5.34 1.48 -2.97
CA VAL A 38 5.66 2.80 -3.55
C VAL A 38 7.04 2.86 -4.23
N GLY A 39 7.83 1.78 -4.16
CA GLY A 39 9.14 1.67 -4.79
C GLY A 39 10.19 2.64 -4.22
N LYS A 40 10.08 3.02 -2.95
CA LYS A 40 10.99 3.95 -2.24
C LYS A 40 11.69 3.31 -1.05
#